data_AF-A0A354CWB1-F1
#
_entry.id   AF-A0A354CWB1-F1
#
_cell.length_a   1.000
_cell.length_b   1.000
_cell.length_c   1.000
_cell.angle_alpha   90.00
_cell.angle_beta   90.00
_cell.angle_gamma   90.00
#
_symmetry.space_group_name_H-M   'P 1'
#
loop_
_entity.id
_entity.type
_entity.pdbx_description
1 polymer ?
#
loop_
_entity_poly.entity_id
_entity_poly.type
_entity_poly.pdbx_seq_one_letter_code
_entity_poly.pdbx_strand_id
1 'polypeptide(L)'
;YDVHSSTYKDMQERLERANITQRLGESDEGLKFKVLEPARLPLKPVRPDLVKIFFISLLLGLFVGAGAAFVAEYLDQSFQSSEELQAALGLPVVGTISTIVTADDLLARRQRRKDWVSWGIWKARMAKLHTSVISPRWNWLASRLDRALLRW
;
A
#
# COMPACT_ATOMS: atom_id res chain seq x y z
N TYR A 1 -84.27 -2.82 21.94
CA TYR A 1 -83.32 -2.04 22.75
C TYR A 1 -81.88 -2.59 22.66
N ASP A 2 -81.66 -3.72 21.97
CA ASP A 2 -80.39 -4.45 21.99
C ASP A 2 -79.31 -3.92 21.02
N VAL A 3 -79.71 -3.09 20.05
CA VAL A 3 -78.78 -2.53 19.04
C VAL A 3 -77.88 -1.44 19.64
N HIS A 4 -78.36 -0.66 20.62
CA HIS A 4 -77.56 0.40 21.23
C HIS A 4 -76.47 -0.13 22.17
N SER A 5 -76.72 -1.26 22.83
CA SER A 5 -75.74 -1.87 23.73
C SER A 5 -74.63 -2.62 22.98
N SER A 6 -74.92 -3.19 21.80
CA SER A 6 -73.90 -3.87 20.98
C SER A 6 -72.91 -2.89 20.33
N THR A 7 -73.36 -1.72 19.88
CA THR A 7 -72.47 -0.67 19.34
C THR A 7 -71.51 -0.16 20.40
N TYR A 8 -72.00 0.05 21.63
CA TYR A 8 -71.15 0.48 22.75
C TYR A 8 -70.08 -0.57 23.08
N LYS A 9 -70.45 -1.86 23.07
CA LYS A 9 -69.52 -2.97 23.27
C LYS A 9 -68.44 -3.04 22.18
N ASP A 10 -68.80 -2.84 20.91
CA ASP A 10 -67.82 -2.80 19.81
C ASP A 10 -66.84 -1.62 19.95
N MET A 11 -67.34 -0.43 20.35
CA MET A 11 -66.46 0.71 20.62
C MET A 11 -65.51 0.47 21.79
N GLN A 12 -65.99 -0.14 22.88
CA GLN A 12 -65.14 -0.51 24.01
C GLN A 12 -64.06 -1.54 23.61
N GLU A 13 -64.44 -2.57 22.87
CA GLU A 13 -63.50 -3.60 22.42
C GLU A 13 -62.42 -3.04 21.49
N ARG A 14 -62.77 -2.11 20.59
CA ARG A 14 -61.79 -1.42 19.74
C ARG A 14 -60.81 -0.57 20.54
N LEU A 15 -61.28 0.12 21.58
CA LEU A 15 -60.42 0.91 22.46
C LEU A 15 -59.48 0.02 23.28
N GLU A 16 -59.97 -1.10 23.81
CA GLU A 16 -59.13 -2.07 24.53
C GLU A 16 -58.08 -2.68 23.61
N ARG A 17 -58.47 -3.10 22.40
CA ARG A 17 -57.52 -3.61 21.39
C ARG A 17 -56.47 -2.57 21.01
N ALA A 18 -56.88 -1.32 20.78
CA ALA A 18 -55.95 -0.21 20.47
C ALA A 18 -54.97 0.05 21.63
N ASN A 19 -55.46 0.08 22.88
CA ASN A 19 -54.64 0.25 24.08
C ASN A 19 -53.65 -0.91 24.26
N ILE A 20 -54.07 -2.16 24.03
CA ILE A 20 -53.18 -3.33 24.07
C ILE A 20 -52.12 -3.23 22.98
N THR A 21 -52.48 -2.92 21.73
CA THR A 21 -51.49 -2.74 20.64
C THR A 21 -50.55 -1.56 20.86
N GLN A 22 -51.04 -0.47 21.46
CA GLN A 22 -50.21 0.69 21.82
C GLN A 22 -49.22 0.31 22.92
N ARG A 23 -49.67 -0.40 23.96
CA ARG A 23 -48.77 -0.94 25.01
C ARG A 23 -47.76 -1.95 24.46
N LEU A 24 -48.13 -2.74 23.46
CA LEU A 24 -47.20 -3.66 22.78
C LEU A 24 -46.21 -2.94 21.84
N GLY A 25 -46.54 -1.73 21.37
CA GLY A 25 -45.64 -0.88 20.59
C GLY A 25 -44.77 0.05 21.44
N GLU A 26 -45.24 0.42 22.64
CA GLU A 26 -44.54 1.26 23.60
C GLU A 26 -43.63 0.44 24.54
N SER A 27 -44.00 -0.83 24.80
CA SER A 27 -43.08 -1.82 25.36
C SER A 27 -42.24 -2.41 24.24
N ASP A 28 -40.91 -2.32 24.34
CA ASP A 28 -39.90 -3.00 23.49
C ASP A 28 -40.05 -4.55 23.45
N GLU A 29 -41.10 -5.12 24.04
CA GLU A 29 -41.38 -6.54 24.16
C GLU A 29 -42.02 -7.17 22.91
N GLY A 30 -42.46 -6.37 21.94
CA GLY A 30 -43.10 -6.83 20.70
C GLY A 30 -42.15 -7.53 19.72
N LEU A 31 -40.84 -7.33 19.85
CA LEU A 31 -39.83 -7.98 19.03
C LEU A 31 -38.96 -8.87 19.91
N LYS A 32 -39.52 -10.01 20.33
CA LYS A 32 -38.71 -11.09 20.89
C LYS A 32 -37.80 -11.66 19.80
N PHE A 33 -36.66 -11.01 19.59
CA PHE A 33 -35.60 -11.51 18.74
C PHE A 33 -34.99 -12.75 19.41
N LYS A 34 -35.55 -13.92 19.11
CA LYS A 34 -34.91 -15.19 19.41
C LYS A 34 -33.77 -15.35 18.42
N VAL A 35 -32.55 -15.11 18.87
CA VAL A 35 -31.34 -15.41 18.09
C VAL A 35 -31.33 -16.91 17.82
N LEU A 36 -31.75 -17.31 16.62
CA LEU A 36 -31.79 -18.73 16.22
C LEU A 36 -30.36 -19.25 16.00
N GLU A 37 -29.46 -18.39 15.50
CA GLU A 37 -28.07 -18.74 15.26
C GLU A 37 -27.14 -17.54 15.54
N PRO A 38 -26.07 -17.73 16.32
CA PRO A 38 -25.09 -16.67 16.58
C PRO A 38 -24.27 -16.35 15.32
N ALA A 39 -23.78 -15.11 15.22
CA ALA A 39 -22.93 -14.68 14.12
C ALA A 39 -21.64 -15.52 14.05
N ARG A 40 -21.43 -16.21 12.93
CA ARG A 40 -20.21 -16.99 12.69
C ARG A 40 -19.11 -16.06 12.18
N LEU A 41 -17.92 -16.16 12.79
CA LEU A 41 -16.72 -15.50 12.28
C LEU A 41 -16.33 -16.11 10.92
N PRO A 42 -15.87 -15.29 9.96
CA PRO A 42 -15.47 -15.80 8.66
C PRO A 42 -14.23 -16.70 8.80
N LEU A 43 -14.34 -17.94 8.31
CA LEU A 43 -13.25 -18.93 8.32
C LEU A 43 -12.07 -18.55 7.41
N LYS A 44 -12.30 -17.62 6.48
CA LYS A 44 -11.29 -17.13 5.54
C LYS A 44 -11.28 -15.61 5.57
N PRO A 45 -10.10 -14.99 5.46
CA PRO A 45 -9.99 -13.53 5.39
C PRO A 45 -10.79 -13.03 4.19
N VAL A 46 -11.71 -12.09 4.45
CA VAL A 46 -12.59 -11.52 3.42
C VAL A 46 -11.77 -10.71 2.41
N ARG A 47 -10.67 -10.09 2.87
CA ARG A 47 -9.68 -9.32 2.09
C ARG A 47 -8.36 -9.29 2.87
N PRO A 48 -7.18 -9.12 2.24
CA PRO A 48 -6.88 -9.23 0.81
C PRO A 48 -6.44 -10.64 0.38
N ASP A 49 -6.64 -10.96 -0.91
CA ASP A 49 -6.18 -12.22 -1.51
C ASP A 49 -4.66 -12.21 -1.70
N LEU A 50 -3.92 -12.72 -0.71
CA LEU A 50 -2.45 -12.74 -0.69
C LEU A 50 -1.85 -13.41 -1.93
N VAL A 51 -2.49 -14.47 -2.44
CA VAL A 51 -2.05 -15.18 -3.65
C VAL A 51 -2.06 -14.23 -4.85
N LYS A 52 -3.12 -13.44 -5.03
CA LYS A 52 -3.23 -12.48 -6.15
C LYS A 52 -2.15 -11.40 -6.05
N ILE A 53 -1.95 -10.84 -4.86
CA ILE A 53 -0.93 -9.80 -4.63
C ILE A 53 0.47 -10.35 -4.92
N PHE A 54 0.76 -11.58 -4.48
CA PHE A 54 2.04 -12.22 -4.73
C PHE A 54 2.32 -12.35 -6.23
N PHE A 55 1.38 -12.92 -7.00
CA PHE A 55 1.55 -13.06 -8.45
C PHE A 55 1.71 -11.70 -9.15
N ILE A 56 0.89 -10.71 -8.80
CA ILE A 56 0.99 -9.36 -9.38
C ILE A 56 2.36 -8.74 -9.09
N SER A 57 2.83 -8.83 -7.84
CA SER A 57 4.12 -8.27 -7.44
C SER A 57 5.30 -8.96 -8.12
N LEU A 58 5.23 -10.28 -8.30
CA LEU A 58 6.25 -11.07 -8.98
C LEU A 58 6.36 -10.66 -10.44
N LEU A 59 5.23 -10.55 -11.14
CA LEU A 59 5.19 -10.12 -12.54
C LEU A 59 5.68 -8.68 -12.68
N LEU A 60 5.24 -7.76 -11.83
CA LEU A 60 5.69 -6.37 -11.83
C LEU A 60 7.20 -6.26 -11.59
N GLY A 61 7.73 -6.96 -10.60
CA GLY A 61 9.17 -6.98 -10.31
C GLY A 61 9.98 -7.50 -11.49
N LEU A 62 9.52 -8.58 -12.14
CA LEU A 62 10.16 -9.13 -13.33
C LEU A 62 10.14 -8.14 -14.50
N PHE A 63 9.00 -7.51 -14.77
CA PHE A 63 8.87 -6.52 -15.84
C PHE A 63 9.74 -5.29 -15.60
N VAL A 64 9.75 -4.76 -14.38
CA VAL A 64 10.58 -3.61 -14.04
C VAL A 64 12.06 -3.97 -14.11
N GLY A 65 12.47 -5.15 -13.63
CA GLY A 65 13.85 -5.61 -13.71
C GLY A 65 14.31 -5.82 -15.15
N ALA A 66 13.52 -6.52 -15.96
CA ALA A 66 13.81 -6.75 -17.37
C ALA A 66 13.81 -5.44 -18.17
N GLY A 67 12.83 -4.56 -17.93
CA GLY A 67 12.75 -3.25 -18.57
C GLY A 67 13.93 -2.36 -18.20
N ALA A 68 14.35 -2.35 -16.94
CA ALA A 68 15.54 -1.60 -16.51
C ALA A 68 16.82 -2.14 -17.14
N ALA A 69 16.98 -3.46 -17.23
CA ALA A 69 18.13 -4.07 -17.91
C ALA A 69 18.12 -3.75 -19.41
N PHE A 70 16.96 -3.82 -20.06
CA PHE A 70 16.82 -3.49 -21.48
C PHE A 70 17.16 -2.02 -21.77
N VAL A 71 16.69 -1.10 -20.93
CA VAL A 71 17.02 0.33 -21.05
C VAL A 71 18.51 0.57 -20.79
N ALA A 72 19.10 -0.10 -19.80
CA ALA A 72 20.53 0.00 -19.53
C ALA A 72 21.37 -0.47 -20.72
N GLU A 73 21.01 -1.60 -21.33
CA GLU A 73 21.66 -2.12 -22.54
C GLU A 73 21.44 -1.20 -23.75
N TYR A 74 20.23 -0.68 -23.93
CA TYR A 74 19.93 0.23 -25.04
C TYR A 74 20.72 1.55 -24.96
N LEU A 75 21.00 2.02 -23.74
CA LEU A 75 21.83 3.20 -23.52
C LEU A 75 23.34 2.88 -23.58
N ASP A 76 23.73 1.61 -23.52
CA ASP A 76 25.12 1.19 -23.64
C ASP A 76 25.52 1.09 -25.11
N GLN A 77 26.14 2.14 -25.63
CA GLN A 77 26.59 2.23 -27.02
C GLN A 77 27.99 1.59 -27.20
N SER A 78 28.19 0.38 -26.67
CA SER A 78 29.45 -0.35 -26.79
C SER A 78 29.47 -1.18 -28.07
N PHE A 79 30.39 -0.90 -28.99
CA PHE A 79 30.64 -1.73 -30.16
C PHE A 79 31.30 -3.04 -29.74
N GLN A 80 30.62 -4.17 -29.97
CA GLN A 80 31.10 -5.48 -29.52
C GLN A 80 31.85 -6.25 -30.61
N SER A 81 31.63 -5.93 -31.89
CA SER A 81 32.37 -6.54 -33.00
C SER A 81 33.22 -5.53 -33.78
N SER A 82 34.37 -6.00 -34.28
CA SER A 82 35.19 -5.26 -35.24
C SER A 82 34.45 -4.95 -36.53
N GLU A 83 33.52 -5.81 -36.98
CA GLU A 83 32.71 -5.53 -38.16
C GLU A 83 31.71 -4.38 -37.94
N GLU A 84 31.11 -4.30 -36.75
CA GLU A 84 30.20 -3.20 -36.36
C GLU A 84 30.96 -1.87 -36.30
N LEU A 85 32.18 -1.90 -35.76
CA LEU A 85 33.06 -0.73 -35.70
C LEU A 85 33.45 -0.25 -37.11
N GLN A 86 33.78 -1.18 -38.01
CA GLN A 86 34.13 -0.88 -39.40
C GLN A 86 32.94 -0.33 -40.20
N ALA A 87 31.74 -0.88 -40.01
CA ALA A 87 30.53 -0.40 -40.64
C ALA A 87 30.10 0.99 -40.12
N ALA A 88 30.28 1.25 -38.82
CA ALA A 88 29.93 2.53 -38.21
C ALA A 88 30.93 3.66 -38.54
N LEU A 89 32.23 3.36 -38.58
CA LEU A 89 33.29 4.35 -38.79
C LEU A 89 33.77 4.44 -40.26
N GLY A 90 33.46 3.44 -41.09
CA GLY A 90 33.89 3.38 -42.50
C GLY A 90 35.40 3.19 -42.69
N LEU A 91 36.13 2.85 -41.62
CA LEU A 91 37.59 2.71 -41.62
C LEU A 91 37.99 1.24 -41.45
N PRO A 92 38.99 0.73 -42.19
CA PRO A 92 39.46 -0.64 -42.07
C PRO A 92 40.10 -0.91 -40.70
N VAL A 93 39.65 -1.98 -40.03
CA VAL A 93 40.18 -2.39 -38.71
C VAL A 93 41.53 -3.05 -38.89
N VAL A 94 42.58 -2.44 -38.33
CA VAL A 94 43.99 -2.87 -38.49
C VAL A 94 44.34 -4.08 -37.60
N GLY A 95 43.52 -4.36 -36.58
CA GLY A 95 43.67 -5.53 -35.71
C GLY A 95 42.83 -5.42 -34.44
N THR A 96 42.57 -6.55 -33.79
CA THR A 96 41.84 -6.63 -32.52
C THR A 96 42.79 -7.03 -31.40
N ILE A 97 42.84 -6.24 -30.32
CA ILE A 97 43.65 -6.56 -29.13
C ILE A 97 42.76 -7.30 -28.13
N SER A 98 43.12 -8.53 -27.80
CA SER A 98 42.45 -9.28 -26.75
C SER A 98 42.82 -8.74 -25.37
N THR A 99 41.81 -8.54 -24.53
CA THR A 99 42.03 -8.14 -23.14
C THR A 99 42.68 -9.29 -22.36
N ILE A 100 43.91 -9.07 -21.89
CA ILE A 100 44.60 -10.01 -20.99
C ILE A 100 44.17 -9.68 -19.56
N VAL A 101 43.44 -10.60 -18.92
CA VAL A 101 42.96 -10.40 -17.54
C VAL A 101 44.06 -10.78 -16.56
N THR A 102 44.65 -9.78 -15.90
CA THR A 102 45.70 -9.96 -14.88
C THR A 102 45.11 -10.31 -13.50
N ALA A 103 45.89 -10.96 -12.63
CA ALA A 103 45.46 -11.34 -11.28
C ALA A 103 44.98 -10.14 -10.43
N ASP A 104 45.64 -8.98 -10.56
CA ASP A 104 45.23 -7.75 -9.87
C ASP A 104 43.86 -7.24 -10.33
N ASP A 105 43.53 -7.44 -11.61
CA ASP A 105 42.24 -7.06 -12.19
C ASP A 105 41.09 -7.92 -11.63
N LEU A 106 41.37 -9.19 -11.33
CA LEU A 106 40.43 -10.10 -10.66
C LEU A 106 40.19 -9.69 -9.20
N LEU A 107 41.22 -9.22 -8.50
CA LEU A 107 41.11 -8.75 -7.12
C LEU A 107 40.38 -7.40 -7.04
N ALA A 108 40.66 -6.47 -7.95
CA ALA A 108 39.98 -5.17 -8.04
C ALA A 108 38.48 -5.28 -8.32
N ARG A 109 38.06 -6.25 -9.16
CA ARG A 109 36.63 -6.56 -9.40
C ARG A 109 35.89 -7.00 -8.13
N ARG A 110 36.58 -7.58 -7.14
CA ARG A 110 36.00 -8.01 -5.86
C ARG A 110 35.74 -6.84 -4.91
N GLN A 111 36.57 -5.79 -4.94
CA GLN A 111 36.42 -4.61 -4.08
C GLN A 111 35.28 -3.69 -4.52
N ARG A 112 35.15 -3.42 -5.82
CA ARG A 112 34.03 -2.59 -6.35
C ARG A 112 32.64 -3.14 -6.00
N ARG A 113 32.51 -4.47 -5.87
CA ARG A 113 31.25 -5.12 -5.48
C ARG A 113 30.89 -4.88 -4.01
N LYS A 114 31.87 -4.68 -3.14
CA LYS A 114 31.65 -4.42 -1.70
C LYS A 114 31.27 -2.95 -1.44
N ASP A 115 31.81 -2.03 -2.23
CA ASP A 115 31.54 -0.59 -2.10
C ASP A 115 30.10 -0.24 -2.49
N TRP A 116 29.55 -0.96 -3.47
CA TRP A 116 28.16 -0.77 -3.90
C TRP A 116 27.15 -1.26 -2.85
N VAL A 117 27.43 -2.40 -2.20
CA VAL A 117 26.61 -2.94 -1.11
C VAL A 117 26.71 -2.05 0.13
N SER A 118 27.92 -1.58 0.47
CA SER A 118 28.11 -0.67 1.59
C SER A 118 27.36 0.65 1.38
N TRP A 119 27.39 1.20 0.16
CA TRP A 119 26.64 2.41 -0.20
C TRP A 119 25.11 2.21 -0.11
N GLY A 120 24.60 1.06 -0.54
CA GLY A 120 23.18 0.71 -0.40
C GLY A 120 22.73 0.64 1.07
N ILE A 121 23.52 0.00 1.93
CA ILE A 121 23.27 -0.07 3.38
C ILE A 121 23.37 1.33 4.02
N TRP A 122 24.36 2.13 3.62
CA TRP A 122 24.54 3.49 4.12
C TRP A 122 23.36 4.39 3.74
N LYS A 123 22.90 4.35 2.48
CA LYS A 123 21.70 5.08 2.04
C LYS A 123 20.44 4.67 2.80
N ALA A 124 20.23 3.38 3.03
CA ALA A 124 19.08 2.89 3.80
C ALA A 124 19.12 3.35 5.26
N ARG A 125 20.31 3.31 5.89
CA ARG A 125 20.53 3.80 7.26
C ARG A 125 20.36 5.33 7.36
N MET A 126 20.83 6.07 6.36
CA MET A 126 20.75 7.53 6.31
C MET A 126 19.31 8.02 6.09
N ALA A 127 18.53 7.36 5.23
CA ALA A 127 17.10 7.66 5.05
C ALA A 127 16.31 7.49 6.35
N LYS A 128 16.67 6.48 7.16
CA LYS A 128 16.06 6.23 8.47
C LYS A 128 16.45 7.28 9.53
N LEU A 129 17.58 7.96 9.36
CA LEU A 129 18.00 9.06 10.22
C LEU A 129 17.29 10.38 9.87
N HIS A 130 16.93 10.59 8.59
CA HIS A 130 16.25 11.82 8.19
C HIS A 130 14.78 11.85 8.63
N THR A 131 14.11 10.69 8.72
CA THR A 131 12.73 10.60 9.21
C THR A 131 12.60 10.77 10.72
N SER A 132 13.65 10.48 11.49
CA SER A 132 13.66 10.62 12.96
C SER A 132 14.20 11.97 13.46
N VAL A 133 14.97 12.70 12.63
CA VAL A 133 15.56 14.00 12.98
C VAL A 133 14.64 15.19 12.64
N ILE A 134 13.50 14.96 11.97
CA ILE A 134 12.34 15.89 12.03
C ILE A 134 11.68 15.73 13.40
N SER A 135 12.43 16.21 14.38
CA SER A 135 12.06 16.40 15.76
C SER A 135 11.10 17.59 15.88
N PRO A 136 10.25 17.64 16.93
CA PRO A 136 9.30 18.73 17.18
C PRO A 136 9.92 20.11 17.51
N ARG A 137 11.21 20.35 17.21
CA ARG A 137 11.94 21.57 17.60
C ARG A 137 11.40 22.85 16.97
N TRP A 138 10.68 22.76 15.86
CA TRP A 138 10.07 23.92 15.20
C TRP A 138 8.82 24.45 15.93
N ASN A 139 8.16 23.62 16.75
CA ASN A 139 6.96 24.02 17.49
C ASN A 139 7.27 25.01 18.64
N TRP A 140 8.49 24.94 19.18
CA TRP A 140 8.98 25.88 20.20
C TRP A 140 9.32 27.26 19.63
N LEU A 141 9.86 27.32 18.40
CA LEU A 141 10.15 28.58 17.73
C LEU A 141 8.87 29.28 17.24
N ALA A 142 7.91 28.52 16.73
CA ALA A 142 6.60 29.03 16.34
C ALA A 142 5.84 29.64 17.54
N SER A 143 5.79 28.94 18.67
CA SER A 143 5.12 29.46 19.89
C SER A 143 5.86 30.63 20.56
N ARG A 144 7.15 30.84 20.28
CA ARG A 144 7.93 31.96 20.81
C ARG A 144 7.78 33.23 19.98
N LEU A 145 7.52 33.11 18.68
CA LEU A 145 7.24 34.25 17.79
C LEU A 145 5.79 34.74 17.91
N ASP A 146 4.84 33.83 18.15
CA ASP A 146 3.41 34.16 18.29
C ASP A 146 3.13 35.08 19.50
N ARG A 147 3.84 34.86 20.62
CA ARG A 147 3.75 35.73 21.82
C ARG A 147 4.35 37.13 21.65
N ALA A 148 5.17 37.34 20.62
CA ALA A 148 5.76 38.65 20.33
C ALA A 148 4.88 39.48 19.37
N LEU A 149 4.06 38.82 18.55
CA LEU A 149 3.18 39.48 17.58
C LEU A 149 1.78 39.81 18.14
N LEU A 150 1.31 39.08 19.16
CA LEU A 150 0.02 39.33 19.85
C LEU A 150 0.06 40.46 20.90
N ARG A 151 1.07 41.35 20.85
CA ARG A 151 1.28 42.42 21.84
C ARG A 151 1.16 43.84 21.25
N TRP A 152 0.56 43.96 20.07
CA TRP A 152 0.11 45.21 19.47
C TRP A 152 -1.33 45.08 19.01
#